data_AF-A0A0D7CKG9-F1
#
_entry.id   AF-A0A0D7CKG9-F1
#
_cell.length_a   1.000
_cell.length_b   1.000
_cell.length_c   1.000
_cell.angle_alpha   90.00
_cell.angle_beta   90.00
_cell.angle_gamma   90.00
#
_symmetry.space_group_name_H-M   'P 1'
#
loop_
_entity.id
_entity.type
_entity.pdbx_description
1 polymer ?
#
loop_
_entity_poly.entity_id
_entity_poly.type
_entity_poly.pdbx_seq_one_letter_code
_entity_poly.pdbx_strand_id
1 'polypeptide(L)' 'MDSAADGSADPGGPPGVEVPLRIHRGHAEPEELAALTVILGAHLVGLRLREEHRRRREADQQHIVREPPCACWSGCWCCG' A
#
# COMPACT_ATOMS: atom_id res chain seq x y z
N MET A 1 22.27 5.09 -40.63
CA MET A 1 21.09 4.86 -39.78
C MET A 1 21.27 3.49 -39.18
N ASP A 2 21.39 3.42 -37.85
CA ASP A 2 20.94 2.31 -37.01
C ASP A 2 21.17 2.75 -35.56
N SER A 3 20.15 3.42 -35.00
CA SER A 3 20.03 3.69 -33.57
C SER A 3 19.42 2.44 -32.93
N ALA A 4 20.22 1.67 -32.20
CA ALA A 4 19.69 0.67 -31.27
C ALA A 4 19.29 1.41 -29.99
N ALA A 5 17.98 1.54 -29.79
CA ALA A 5 17.39 2.15 -28.62
C ALA A 5 17.76 1.37 -27.36
N ASP A 6 18.14 2.15 -26.37
CA ASP A 6 18.48 1.82 -24.99
C ASP A 6 17.41 0.90 -24.38
N GLY A 7 17.81 -0.34 -24.08
CA GLY A 7 17.00 -1.27 -23.31
C GLY A 7 16.90 -0.75 -21.89
N SER A 8 15.83 -0.03 -21.60
CA SER A 8 15.47 0.45 -20.26
C SER A 8 15.38 -0.75 -19.30
N ALA A 9 16.52 -1.05 -18.66
CA ALA A 9 16.57 -1.87 -17.48
C ALA A 9 15.93 -1.05 -16.36
N ASP A 10 14.75 -1.48 -15.91
CA ASP A 10 14.15 -1.00 -14.67
C ASP A 10 14.96 -1.57 -13.49
N PRO A 11 15.74 -0.75 -12.75
CA PRO A 11 16.54 -1.21 -11.62
C PRO A 11 15.84 -0.74 -10.33
N GLY A 12 14.63 -1.25 -10.07
CA GLY A 12 13.80 -0.71 -8.98
C GLY A 12 13.02 -1.73 -8.15
N GLY A 13 12.88 -2.97 -8.59
CA GLY A 13 12.26 -4.02 -7.79
C GLY A 13 13.25 -4.58 -6.77
N PRO A 14 12.89 -4.78 -5.48
CA PRO A 14 13.73 -5.57 -4.58
C PRO A 14 13.98 -6.92 -5.24
N PRO A 15 15.19 -7.51 -5.13
CA PRO A 15 15.46 -8.82 -5.71
C PRO A 15 14.36 -9.75 -5.21
N GLY A 16 13.52 -10.23 -6.14
CA GLY A 16 12.55 -11.26 -5.83
C GLY A 16 13.37 -12.45 -5.39
N VAL A 17 13.53 -12.62 -4.08
CA VAL A 17 14.09 -13.83 -3.51
C VAL A 17 13.08 -14.90 -3.88
N GLU A 18 13.33 -15.58 -4.99
CA GLU A 18 12.55 -16.75 -5.38
C GLU A 18 12.84 -17.81 -4.33
N VAL A 19 12.00 -17.87 -3.30
CA VAL A 19 11.98 -18.97 -2.34
C VAL A 19 11.33 -20.14 -3.09
N PRO A 20 12.07 -21.21 -3.43
CA PRO A 20 11.50 -22.34 -4.15
C PRO A 20 10.59 -23.12 -3.19
N LEU A 21 9.29 -22.88 -3.26
CA LEU A 21 8.28 -23.56 -2.45
C LEU A 21 7.73 -24.74 -3.27
N ARG A 22 7.94 -25.98 -2.83
CA ARG A 22 7.54 -27.18 -3.58
C ARG A 22 6.30 -27.82 -3.00
N ILE A 23 5.14 -27.50 -3.56
CA ILE A 23 3.89 -28.20 -3.23
C ILE A 23 3.74 -29.41 -4.17
N HIS A 24 3.87 -30.63 -3.64
CA HIS A 24 3.68 -31.87 -4.40
C HIS A 24 2.39 -32.57 -3.98
N ARG A 25 1.40 -32.64 -4.89
CA ARG A 25 0.10 -33.32 -4.66
C ARG A 25 -0.62 -32.89 -3.37
N GLY A 26 -0.47 -31.62 -2.98
CA GLY A 26 -1.05 -31.07 -1.74
C GLY A 26 -0.20 -31.29 -0.49
N HIS A 27 0.98 -31.88 -0.61
CA HIS A 27 1.98 -31.97 0.45
C HIS A 27 3.03 -30.86 0.31
N ALA A 28 3.45 -30.29 1.43
CA ALA A 28 4.57 -29.37 1.55
C ALA A 28 5.29 -29.67 2.88
N GLU A 29 6.61 -29.53 2.92
CA GLU A 29 7.34 -29.67 4.18
C GLU A 29 6.94 -28.56 5.17
N PRO A 30 7.03 -28.79 6.49
CA PRO A 30 6.64 -27.80 7.49
C PRO A 30 7.30 -26.43 7.30
N GLU A 31 8.57 -26.41 6.89
CA GLU A 31 9.35 -25.21 6.61
C GLU A 31 8.80 -24.43 5.40
N GLU A 32 8.36 -25.15 4.35
CA GLU A 32 7.78 -24.54 3.15
C GLU A 32 6.40 -23.92 3.47
N LEU A 33 5.59 -24.61 4.28
CA LEU A 33 4.30 -24.09 4.73
C LEU A 33 4.47 -22.86 5.63
N ALA A 34 5.47 -22.87 6.51
CA ALA A 34 5.82 -21.71 7.34
C ALA A 34 6.26 -20.52 6.47
N ALA A 35 7.12 -20.75 5.47
CA ALA A 35 7.55 -19.71 4.53
C ALA A 35 6.36 -19.11 3.75
N LEU A 36 5.45 -19.95 3.22
CA LEU A 36 4.21 -19.50 2.58
C LEU A 36 3.38 -18.63 3.50
N THR A 37 3.21 -19.04 4.75
CA THR A 37 2.41 -18.32 5.75
C THR A 37 3.00 -16.94 6.04
N VAL A 38 4.33 -16.84 6.20
CA VAL A 38 5.02 -15.55 6.42
C VAL A 38 4.87 -14.63 5.21
N ILE A 39 5.10 -15.15 4.00
CA ILE A 39 4.99 -14.36 2.76
C ILE A 39 3.57 -13.83 2.60
N LEU A 40 2.56 -14.71 2.67
CA LEU A 40 1.15 -14.32 2.55
C LEU A 40 0.74 -13.36 3.67
N GLY A 41 1.18 -13.62 4.90
CA GLY A 41 0.96 -12.73 6.04
C GLY A 41 1.52 -11.34 5.80
N ALA A 42 2.76 -11.23 5.32
CA ALA A 42 3.39 -9.95 4.99
C ALA A 42 2.62 -9.19 3.90
N HIS A 43 2.18 -9.88 2.84
CA HIS A 43 1.36 -9.26 1.80
C HIS A 43 0.01 -8.76 2.34
N LEU A 44 -0.68 -9.57 3.14
CA LEU A 44 -1.96 -9.18 3.73
C LEU A 44 -1.80 -7.98 4.69
N VAL A 45 -0.78 -7.99 5.54
CA VAL A 45 -0.47 -6.85 6.43
C VAL A 45 -0.15 -5.61 5.60
N GLY A 46 0.65 -5.73 4.53
CA GLY A 46 0.94 -4.62 3.63
C GLY A 46 -0.32 -4.03 2.99
N LEU A 47 -1.25 -4.86 2.54
CA LEU A 47 -2.54 -4.42 2.00
C LEU A 47 -3.41 -3.74 3.07
N ARG A 48 -3.46 -4.29 4.29
CA ARG A 48 -4.19 -3.70 5.42
C ARG A 48 -3.66 -2.32 5.79
N LEU A 49 -2.33 -2.16 5.85
CA LEU A 49 -1.70 -0.87 6.15
C LEU A 49 -2.01 0.17 5.07
N ARG A 50 -1.93 -0.20 3.79
CA ARG A 50 -2.30 0.70 2.68
C ARG A 50 -3.76 1.16 2.78
N GLU A 51 -4.66 0.24 3.09
CA GLU A 51 -6.08 0.55 3.27
C GLU A 51 -6.31 1.48 4.47
N GLU A 52 -5.64 1.23 5.60
CA GLU A 52 -5.71 2.12 6.76
C GLU A 52 -5.20 3.53 6.43
N HIS A 53 -4.08 3.64 5.72
CA HIS A 53 -3.54 4.92 5.27
C HIS A 53 -4.50 5.66 4.34
N ARG A 54 -5.17 4.93 3.44
CA ARG A 54 -6.22 5.50 2.58
C ARG A 54 -7.36 6.09 3.41
N ARG A 55 -7.89 5.33 4.37
CA ARG A 55 -8.98 5.78 5.25
C ARG A 55 -8.60 7.00 6.10
N ARG A 56 -7.37 7.05 6.62
CA ARG A 56 -6.87 8.22 7.37
C ARG A 56 -6.85 9.47 6.49
N ARG A 57 -6.33 9.36 5.26
CA ARG A 57 -6.33 10.48 4.29
C ARG A 57 -7.74 10.95 3.95
N GLU A 58 -8.68 10.03 3.75
CA GLU A 58 -10.09 10.36 3.49
C GLU A 58 -10.72 11.09 4.70
N ALA A 59 -10.43 10.65 5.92
CA ALA A 59 -10.91 11.31 7.14
C ALA A 59 -10.32 12.72 7.31
N ASP A 60 -9.02 12.90 7.07
CA ASP A 60 -8.36 14.21 7.13
C ASP A 60 -8.94 15.17 6.06
N GLN A 61 -9.20 14.67 4.85
CA GLN A 61 -9.82 15.45 3.78
C GLN A 61 -11.25 15.88 4.16
N GLN A 62 -12.03 14.99 4.78
CA GLN A 62 -13.36 15.35 5.29
C GLN A 62 -13.30 16.40 6.41
N HIS A 63 -12.27 16.36 7.26
CA HIS A 63 -12.09 17.36 8.31
C HIS A 63 -11.76 18.75 7.72
N ILE A 64 -10.88 18.82 6.70
CA ILE A 64 -10.55 20.07 6.00
C ILE A 64 -11.79 20.68 5.34
N VAL A 65 -12.60 19.87 4.64
CA VAL A 65 -13.81 20.35 3.97
C VAL A 65 -14.89 20.81 4.97
N ARG A 66 -14.84 20.31 6.21
CA ARG A 66 -15.78 20.66 7.27
C ARG A 66 -15.29 21.77 8.20
N GLU A 67 -14.22 22.49 7.85
CA GLU A 67 -13.86 23.69 8.59
C GLU A 67 -15.11 24.56 8.77
N PRO A 68 -15.56 24.77 10.02
CA PRO A 68 -16.77 25.53 10.26
C PRO A 68 -16.53 26.96 9.75
N PRO A 69 -17.52 27.61 9.11
CA PRO A 69 -17.36 28.98 8.67
C PRO A 69 -16.89 29.83 9.85
N CYS A 70 -15.86 30.64 9.61
CA CYS A 70 -15.20 31.46 10.61
C CYS A 70 -16.23 32.16 11.48
N ALA A 71 -16.35 31.76 12.75
CA ALA A 71 -17.11 32.50 13.74
C ALA A 71 -16.20 33.60 14.28
N CYS A 72 -16.56 34.86 14.07
CA CYS A 72 -15.86 35.94 14.78
C CYS A 72 -16.13 35.81 16.28
N TRP A 73 -15.23 36.33 17.14
CA TRP A 73 -15.41 36.29 18.61
C TRP A 73 -16.69 36.99 19.12
N SER A 74 -17.45 37.68 18.25
CA SER A 74 -18.78 38.22 18.52
C SER A 74 -19.95 37.35 18.03
N GLY A 75 -19.71 36.13 17.53
CA GLY A 75 -20.74 35.15 17.18
C GLY A 75 -21.42 35.36 15.81
N CYS A 76 -20.90 36.26 14.96
CA CYS A 76 -21.37 36.37 13.59
C CYS A 76 -20.81 35.20 12.75
N TRP A 77 -21.71 34.44 12.13
CA TRP A 77 -21.34 33.50 11.08
C TRP A 77 -21.01 34.33 9.83
N CYS A 78 -19.80 34.20 9.29
CA CYS A 78 -19.47 34.80 8.00
C CYS A 78 -20.33 34.16 6.91
N CYS A 79 -21.41 34.83 6.51
CA CYS A 79 -22.11 34.52 5.27
C CYS A 79 -21.19 34.88 4.10
N GLY A 80 -20.99 33.92 3.18
CA GLY A 80 -20.44 34.19 1.86
C GLY A 80 -21.38 35.02 1.01
#